data_AF-A0A7G8H038-F1
#
_entry.id   AF-A0A7G8H038-F1
#
_cell.length_a   1.000
_cell.length_b   1.000
_cell.length_c   1.000
_cell.angle_alpha   90.00
_cell.angle_beta   90.00
_cell.angle_gamma   90.00
#
_symmetry.space_group_name_H-M   'P 1'
#
loop_
_entity.id
_entity.type
_entity.pdbx_description
1 polymer ?
#
loop_
_entity_poly.entity_id
_entity_poly.type
_entity_poly.pdbx_seq_one_letter_code
_entity_poly.pdbx_strand_id
1 'polypeptide(L)' 'MPELLKRQIDRLETAIDLSTDWLEIQYLMVELDQLKALYEEAESEAA' A
#
# COMPACT_ATOMS: atom_id res chain seq x y z
N MET A 1 1.63 -8.64 12.80
CA MET A 1 2.10 -7.52 11.95
C MET A 1 1.48 -7.47 10.55
N PRO A 2 1.19 -8.59 9.83
CA PRO A 2 0.69 -8.49 8.46
C PRO A 2 -0.71 -7.84 8.36
N GLU A 3 -1.58 -8.03 9.34
CA GLU A 3 -2.91 -7.40 9.36
C GLU A 3 -2.88 -5.85 9.40
N LEU A 4 -1.85 -5.26 10.01
CA LEU A 4 -1.70 -3.81 10.08
C LEU A 4 -1.24 -3.25 8.74
N LEU A 5 -0.29 -3.92 8.09
CA LEU A 5 0.17 -3.60 6.73
C LEU A 5 -0.98 -3.72 5.72
N LYS A 6 -1.78 -4.78 5.82
CA LYS A 6 -2.97 -4.96 4.97
C LYS A 6 -3.94 -3.79 5.09
N ARG A 7 -4.26 -3.36 6.33
CA ARG A 7 -5.12 -2.19 6.54
C ARG A 7 -4.51 -0.87 6.03
N GLN A 8 -3.19 -0.75 6.01
CA GLN A 8 -2.52 0.42 5.44
C GLN A 8 -2.64 0.42 3.91
N ILE A 9 -2.43 -0.73 3.27
CA ILE A 9 -2.63 -0.94 1.82
C ILE A 9 -4.07 -0.59 1.43
N ASP A 10 -5.08 -1.15 2.12
CA ASP A 10 -6.50 -0.88 1.82
C ASP A 10 -6.85 0.62 1.91
N ARG A 11 -6.28 1.32 2.91
CA ARG A 11 -6.48 2.77 3.08
C ARG A 11 -5.80 3.56 1.97
N LEU A 12 -4.59 3.16 1.57
CA LEU A 12 -3.84 3.85 0.55
C LEU A 12 -4.51 3.69 -0.83
N GLU A 13 -5.02 2.49 -1.14
CA GLU A 13 -5.82 2.24 -2.34
C GLU A 13 -7.06 3.14 -2.38
N THR A 14 -7.77 3.26 -1.25
CA THR A 14 -8.91 4.19 -1.14
C THR A 14 -8.50 5.66 -1.34
N ALA A 15 -7.34 6.06 -0.83
CA ALA A 15 -6.85 7.44 -0.98
C ALA A 15 -6.47 7.75 -2.44
N ILE A 16 -5.88 6.80 -3.16
CA ILE A 16 -5.58 6.91 -4.58
C ILE A 16 -6.88 7.09 -5.39
N ASP A 17 -7.89 6.25 -5.12
CA ASP A 17 -9.18 6.30 -5.82
C ASP A 17 -9.93 7.62 -5.60
N LEU A 18 -9.73 8.27 -4.45
CA LEU A 18 -10.37 9.53 -4.09
C LEU A 18 -9.56 10.77 -4.51
N SER A 19 -8.28 10.62 -4.80
CA SER A 19 -7.44 11.76 -5.17
C SER A 19 -7.71 12.17 -6.62
N THR A 20 -7.67 13.48 -6.85
CA THR A 20 -7.81 14.09 -8.18
C THR A 20 -6.52 14.76 -8.64
N ASP A 21 -5.52 14.83 -7.78
CA ASP A 21 -4.21 15.39 -8.11
C ASP A 21 -3.33 14.29 -8.69
N TRP A 22 -2.95 14.47 -9.96
CA TRP A 22 -2.13 13.50 -10.67
C TRP A 22 -0.78 13.26 -9.98
N LEU A 23 -0.13 14.29 -9.42
CA LEU A 23 1.17 14.15 -8.76
C LEU A 23 1.00 13.38 -7.44
N GLU A 24 -0.04 13.70 -6.67
CA GLU A 24 -0.37 12.98 -5.43
C GLU A 24 -0.63 11.50 -5.72
N ILE A 25 -1.41 11.19 -6.76
CA ILE A 25 -1.67 9.81 -7.20
C ILE A 25 -0.34 9.09 -7.49
N GLN A 26 0.60 9.71 -8.21
CA GLN A 26 1.90 9.08 -8.49
C GLN A 26 2.70 8.78 -7.21
N TYR A 27 2.69 9.70 -6.24
CA TYR A 27 3.36 9.47 -4.95
C TYR A 27 2.70 8.32 -4.17
N LEU A 28 1.37 8.33 -4.08
CA LEU A 28 0.62 7.29 -3.38
C LEU A 28 0.79 5.92 -4.05
N MET A 29 0.87 5.86 -5.38
CA MET A 29 1.14 4.60 -6.09
C MET A 29 2.52 4.02 -5.75
N VAL A 30 3.56 4.87 -5.66
CA VAL A 30 4.91 4.40 -5.27
C VAL A 30 4.92 3.90 -3.83
N GLU A 31 4.23 4.60 -2.92
CA GLU A 31 4.09 4.15 -1.53
C GLU A 31 3.30 2.84 -1.43
N LEU A 32 2.25 2.67 -2.25
CA LEU A 32 1.47 1.43 -2.33
C LEU A 32 2.33 0.24 -2.72
N ASP A 33 3.16 0.41 -3.76
CA ASP A 33 4.04 -0.66 -4.26
C ASP A 33 5.07 -1.07 -3.20
N GLN A 34 5.63 -0.11 -2.45
CA GLN A 34 6.54 -0.40 -1.34
C GLN A 34 5.85 -1.19 -0.23
N LEU A 35 4.64 -0.79 0.15
CA LEU A 35 3.87 -1.50 1.19
C LEU A 35 3.46 -2.90 0.75
N LYS A 36 3.10 -3.10 -0.52
CA LYS A 36 2.80 -4.42 -1.09
C LYS A 36 4.01 -5.34 -1.07
N ALA A 37 5.18 -4.83 -1.47
CA ALA A 37 6.43 -5.60 -1.40
C ALA A 37 6.76 -6.04 0.03
N LEU A 38 6.61 -5.14 1.01
CA LEU A 38 6.82 -5.45 2.43
C LEU A 38 5.79 -6.45 2.97
N TYR A 39 4.55 -6.38 2.50
CA TYR A 39 3.51 -7.34 2.88
C TYR A 39 3.80 -8.74 2.33
N GLU A 40 4.23 -8.84 1.07
CA GLU A 40 4.61 -10.11 0.45
C GLU A 40 5.85 -10.73 1.13
N GLU A 41 6.85 -9.91 1.47
CA GLU A 41 8.03 -10.36 2.23
C GLU A 41 7.62 -10.87 3.62
N ALA A 42 6.75 -10.14 4.33
CA ALA A 42 6.25 -10.54 5.63
C ALA A 42 5.35 -11.79 5.60
N GLU A 43 4.59 -12.02 4.52
CA GLU A 43 3.87 -13.28 4.31
C GLU A 43 4.82 -14.43 3.98
N SER A 44 5.86 -14.18 3.18
CA SER A 44 6.85 -15.19 2.81
C SER A 44 7.73 -15.62 3.98
N GLU A 45 8.04 -14.74 4.93
CA GLU A 45 8.77 -15.10 6.16
C GLU A 45 7.89 -15.84 7.18
N ALA A 46 6.57 -15.75 7.05
CA ALA A 46 5.61 -16.40 7.95
C ALA A 46 5.23 -17.84 7.53
N ALA A 47 5.65 -18.30 6.33
CA ALA A 47 5.39 -19.62 5.76
C ALA A 47 6.52 -20.62 6.04
#